data_AF-A0A1S7RGU4-F1
#
_entry.id   AF-A0A1S7RGU4-F1
#
_cell.length_a   1.000
_cell.length_b   1.000
_cell.length_c   1.000
_cell.angle_alpha   90.00
_cell.angle_beta   90.00
_cell.angle_gamma   90.00
#
_symmetry.space_group_name_H-M   'P 1'
#
loop_
_entity.id
_entity.type
_entity.pdbx_description
1 polymer ?
#
loop_
_entity_poly.entity_id
_entity_poly.type
_entity_poly.pdbx_seq_one_letter_code
_entity_poly.pdbx_strand_id
1 'polypeptide(L)'
;MAIMDNLDERLVTLLRHNGRRSISDLAVETETSRATVRSRMERMENDGSIIGYTVILRADAVEAAIRGIMMIEIEGHVTDRVIRTLGGFPEISEIHTTNGRWDLIVELNAATLSDFDAVLRRIRLVPGITGSETSLLLSTPRSTRARL
;
A
#
# COMPACT_ATOMS: atom_id res chain seq x y z
N MET A 1 -2.19 -20.79 6.24
CA MET A 1 -2.27 -20.19 4.89
C MET A 1 -2.53 -21.34 3.93
N ALA A 2 -3.71 -21.40 3.31
CA ALA A 2 -3.99 -22.44 2.32
C ALA A 2 -3.10 -22.20 1.09
N ILE A 3 -2.47 -23.25 0.58
CA ILE A 3 -1.65 -23.15 -0.63
C ILE A 3 -2.63 -22.95 -1.80
N MET A 4 -2.52 -21.81 -2.50
CA MET A 4 -3.28 -21.55 -3.71
C MET A 4 -2.83 -22.51 -4.81
N ASP A 5 -3.79 -23.06 -5.56
CA ASP A 5 -3.49 -23.83 -6.76
C ASP A 5 -3.49 -22.95 -8.02
N ASN A 6 -3.15 -23.55 -9.17
CA ASN A 6 -3.04 -22.83 -10.43
C ASN A 6 -4.36 -22.15 -10.87
N LEU A 7 -5.51 -22.73 -10.53
CA LEU A 7 -6.80 -22.13 -10.83
C LEU A 7 -7.03 -20.89 -9.97
N ASP A 8 -6.71 -20.96 -8.68
CA ASP A 8 -6.81 -19.82 -7.77
C ASP A 8 -5.90 -18.66 -8.24
N GLU A 9 -4.66 -18.95 -8.65
CA GLU A 9 -3.72 -17.94 -9.18
C GLU A 9 -4.23 -17.26 -10.46
N ARG A 10 -4.82 -18.05 -11.38
CA ARG A 10 -5.46 -17.52 -12.60
C ARG A 10 -6.65 -16.62 -12.25
N LEU A 11 -7.52 -17.05 -11.32
CA LEU A 11 -8.65 -16.25 -10.87
C LEU A 11 -8.20 -14.92 -10.25
N VAL A 12 -7.20 -14.95 -9.35
CA VAL A 12 -6.65 -13.74 -8.74
C VAL A 12 -6.03 -12.81 -9.78
N THR A 13 -5.35 -13.35 -10.79
CA THR A 13 -4.79 -12.55 -11.88
C THR A 13 -5.88 -11.81 -12.65
N LEU A 14 -6.97 -12.49 -13.01
CA LEU A 14 -8.11 -11.89 -13.71
C LEU A 14 -8.80 -10.82 -12.86
N LEU A 15 -9.01 -11.10 -11.57
CA LEU A 15 -9.64 -10.18 -10.61
C LEU A 15 -8.77 -8.96 -10.31
N ARG A 16 -7.44 -9.10 -10.26
CA ARG A 16 -6.51 -7.96 -10.13
C ARG A 16 -6.60 -7.01 -11.32
N HIS A 17 -6.87 -7.55 -12.51
CA HIS A 17 -7.06 -6.73 -13.69
C HIS A 17 -8.44 -6.06 -13.70
N ASN A 18 -9.48 -6.77 -13.31
CA ASN A 18 -10.82 -6.20 -13.15
C ASN A 18 -11.60 -6.96 -12.07
N GLY A 19 -11.71 -6.36 -10.89
CA GLY A 19 -12.40 -6.96 -9.74
C GLY A 19 -13.92 -7.12 -9.94
N ARG A 20 -14.50 -6.49 -10.97
CA ARG A 20 -15.92 -6.59 -11.33
C ARG A 20 -16.21 -7.65 -12.39
N ARG A 21 -15.23 -8.43 -12.84
CA ARG A 21 -15.46 -9.53 -13.79
C ARG A 21 -16.54 -10.46 -13.27
N SER A 22 -17.47 -10.82 -14.14
CA SER A 22 -18.57 -11.69 -13.73
C SER A 22 -18.08 -13.12 -13.51
N ILE A 23 -18.74 -13.87 -12.64
CA ILE A 23 -18.46 -15.31 -12.46
C ILE A 23 -18.57 -16.07 -13.79
N SER A 24 -19.45 -15.64 -14.69
CA SER A 24 -19.61 -16.22 -16.02
C SER A 24 -18.36 -16.04 -16.88
N ASP A 25 -17.79 -14.83 -16.91
CA ASP A 25 -16.59 -14.54 -17.71
C ASP A 25 -15.37 -15.26 -17.14
N LEU A 26 -15.23 -15.25 -15.80
CA LEU A 26 -14.17 -15.98 -15.11
C LEU A 26 -14.23 -17.48 -15.39
N ALA A 27 -15.44 -18.07 -15.41
CA ALA A 27 -15.63 -19.49 -15.72
C ALA A 27 -15.19 -19.82 -17.16
N VAL A 28 -15.54 -18.95 -18.13
CA VAL A 28 -15.11 -19.11 -19.53
C VAL A 28 -13.60 -18.99 -19.67
N GLU A 29 -12.99 -17.96 -19.10
CA GLU A 29 -11.53 -17.70 -19.23
C GLU A 29 -10.65 -18.70 -18.46
N THR A 30 -11.20 -19.31 -17.41
CA THR A 30 -10.50 -20.36 -16.64
C THR A 30 -10.82 -21.77 -17.13
N GLU A 31 -11.74 -21.93 -18.09
CA GLU A 31 -12.21 -23.23 -18.59
C GLU A 31 -12.81 -24.11 -17.47
N THR A 32 -13.56 -23.49 -16.56
CA THR A 32 -14.21 -24.18 -15.43
C THR A 32 -15.70 -23.87 -15.33
N SER A 33 -16.39 -24.53 -14.40
CA SER A 33 -17.82 -24.25 -14.15
C SER A 33 -18.00 -22.99 -13.29
N ARG A 34 -19.13 -22.29 -13.47
CA ARG A 34 -19.51 -21.15 -12.61
C ARG A 34 -19.57 -21.52 -11.12
N ALA A 35 -20.00 -22.75 -10.81
CA ALA A 35 -20.05 -23.27 -9.45
C ALA A 35 -18.64 -23.43 -8.86
N THR A 36 -17.69 -23.93 -9.66
CA THR A 36 -16.28 -24.04 -9.29
C THR A 36 -15.68 -22.67 -8.99
N VAL A 37 -15.84 -21.69 -9.89
CA VAL A 37 -15.35 -20.31 -9.68
C VAL A 37 -15.91 -19.71 -8.39
N ARG A 38 -17.23 -19.80 -8.18
CA ARG A 38 -17.88 -19.29 -6.97
C ARG A 38 -17.29 -19.91 -5.71
N SER A 39 -17.20 -21.24 -5.65
CA SER A 39 -16.64 -21.94 -4.49
C SER A 39 -15.18 -21.57 -4.22
N ARG A 40 -14.38 -21.38 -5.28
CA ARG A 40 -12.97 -20.96 -5.13
C ARG A 40 -12.85 -19.54 -4.60
N MET A 41 -13.65 -18.61 -5.12
CA MET A 41 -13.70 -17.23 -4.62
C MET A 41 -14.13 -17.19 -3.15
N GLU A 42 -15.25 -17.82 -2.80
CA GLU A 42 -15.75 -17.89 -1.41
C GLU A 42 -14.70 -18.49 -0.47
N ARG A 43 -14.00 -19.55 -0.90
CA ARG A 43 -12.92 -20.13 -0.08
C ARG A 43 -11.76 -19.14 0.12
N MET A 44 -11.28 -18.50 -0.94
CA MET A 44 -10.18 -17.53 -0.86
C MET A 44 -10.55 -16.29 -0.03
N GLU A 45 -11.81 -15.86 -0.05
CA GLU A 45 -12.33 -14.81 0.82
C GLU A 45 -12.34 -15.27 2.29
N ASN A 46 -12.89 -16.47 2.56
CA ASN A 46 -13.00 -17.03 3.90
C ASN A 46 -11.65 -17.35 4.55
N ASP A 47 -10.67 -17.80 3.77
CA ASP A 47 -9.32 -18.15 4.26
C ASP A 47 -8.35 -16.95 4.30
N GLY A 48 -8.80 -15.78 3.85
CA GLY A 48 -8.05 -14.52 3.86
C GLY A 48 -7.05 -14.36 2.72
N SER A 49 -7.00 -15.29 1.76
CA SER A 49 -6.20 -15.13 0.54
C SER A 49 -6.68 -13.93 -0.30
N ILE A 50 -7.99 -13.63 -0.25
CA ILE A 50 -8.60 -12.38 -0.72
C ILE A 50 -9.16 -11.65 0.50
N ILE A 51 -8.51 -10.55 0.88
CA ILE A 51 -8.92 -9.73 2.04
C ILE A 51 -10.09 -8.81 1.69
N GLY A 52 -10.23 -8.44 0.42
CA GLY A 52 -11.35 -7.63 -0.04
C GLY A 52 -11.18 -7.14 -1.48
N TYR A 53 -12.24 -6.50 -1.95
CA TYR A 53 -12.29 -5.82 -3.24
C TYR A 53 -12.43 -4.33 -2.99
N THR A 54 -11.69 -3.51 -3.72
CA THR A 54 -11.73 -2.06 -3.57
C THR A 54 -11.89 -1.36 -4.92
N VAL A 55 -12.44 -0.17 -4.89
CA VAL A 55 -12.44 0.76 -6.02
C VAL A 55 -11.29 1.72 -5.81
N ILE A 56 -10.49 1.94 -6.86
CA ILE A 56 -9.46 2.98 -6.85
C ILE A 56 -9.99 4.17 -7.63
N LEU A 57 -10.24 5.28 -6.93
CA LEU A 57 -10.69 6.52 -7.55
C LEU A 57 -9.50 7.26 -8.17
N ARG A 58 -9.78 8.10 -9.16
CA ARG A 58 -8.77 9.03 -9.69
C ARG A 58 -8.20 9.93 -8.59
N ALA A 59 -9.03 10.33 -7.62
CA ALA A 59 -8.58 11.03 -6.42
C ALA A 59 -7.54 10.19 -5.67
N ASP A 60 -7.87 8.95 -5.28
CA ASP A 60 -6.95 8.03 -4.60
C ASP A 60 -5.63 7.75 -5.37
N ALA A 61 -5.68 7.80 -6.71
CA ALA A 61 -4.51 7.58 -7.57
C ALA A 61 -3.68 8.85 -7.86
N VAL A 62 -4.24 10.04 -7.64
CA VAL A 62 -3.68 11.34 -8.07
C VAL A 62 -3.52 12.34 -6.91
N GLU A 63 -3.98 12.02 -5.69
CA GLU A 63 -4.17 13.01 -4.61
C GLU A 63 -2.92 13.62 -3.98
N ALA A 64 -1.71 13.20 -4.37
CA ALA A 64 -0.51 13.91 -3.99
C ALA A 64 0.28 14.32 -5.22
N ALA A 65 0.23 15.62 -5.53
CA ALA A 65 1.10 16.22 -6.53
C ALA A 65 2.58 15.96 -6.20
N ILE A 66 2.91 15.90 -4.91
CA ILE A 66 4.25 15.60 -4.41
C ILE A 66 4.20 14.39 -3.48
N ARG A 67 4.99 13.37 -3.83
CA ARG A 67 5.15 12.15 -3.01
C ARG A 67 6.60 11.99 -2.63
N GLY A 68 6.86 11.41 -1.48
CA GLY A 68 8.21 11.10 -1.06
C GLY A 68 8.29 9.93 -0.09
N ILE A 69 9.48 9.37 0.02
CA ILE A 69 9.83 8.38 1.03
C ILE A 69 10.85 9.03 1.94
N MET A 70 10.56 9.06 3.23
CA MET A 70 11.49 9.55 4.24
C MET A 70 11.96 8.38 5.10
N MET A 71 13.27 8.24 5.18
CA MET A 71 13.93 7.30 6.07
C MET A 71 14.33 8.05 7.33
N ILE A 72 14.10 7.44 8.50
CA ILE A 72 14.21 8.10 9.80
C ILE A 72 15.07 7.25 10.73
N GLU A 73 16.03 7.91 11.38
CA GLU A 73 16.87 7.36 12.44
C GLU A 73 16.35 7.88 13.79
N ILE A 74 16.26 6.97 14.75
CA ILE A 74 15.69 7.20 16.08
C ILE A 74 16.73 6.80 17.13
N GLU A 75 16.92 7.66 18.14
CA GLU A 75 17.81 7.35 19.25
C GLU A 75 17.06 6.75 20.45
N GLY A 76 17.67 5.74 21.06
CA GLY A 76 17.18 5.12 22.28
C GLY A 76 15.93 4.26 22.08
N HIS A 77 15.16 4.07 23.14
CA HIS A 77 14.00 3.15 23.15
C HIS A 77 12.66 3.89 23.01
N VAL A 78 12.59 4.86 22.08
CA VAL A 78 11.42 5.73 21.90
C VAL A 78 10.65 5.49 20.60
N THR A 79 11.00 4.45 19.83
CA THR A 79 10.39 4.12 18.53
C THR A 79 8.86 4.10 18.57
N ASP A 80 8.25 3.43 19.54
CA ASP A 80 6.78 3.38 19.66
C ASP A 80 6.14 4.75 19.87
N ARG A 81 6.83 5.64 20.60
CA ARG A 81 6.36 7.02 20.82
C ARG A 81 6.49 7.85 19.54
N VAL A 82 7.58 7.67 18.79
CA VAL A 82 7.77 8.30 17.48
C VAL A 82 6.68 7.83 16.52
N ILE A 83 6.45 6.52 16.39
CA ILE A 83 5.38 5.96 15.54
C ILE A 83 4.01 6.56 15.88
N ARG A 84 3.65 6.61 17.17
CA ARG A 84 2.37 7.23 17.59
C ARG A 84 2.28 8.70 17.21
N THR A 85 3.38 9.45 17.29
CA THR A 85 3.42 10.87 16.93
C THR A 85 3.28 11.05 15.42
N LEU A 86 4.02 10.25 14.64
CA LEU A 86 3.97 10.25 13.18
C LEU A 86 2.59 9.81 12.65
N GLY A 87 1.93 8.86 13.31
CA GLY A 87 0.56 8.44 12.95
C GLY A 87 -0.50 9.54 13.05
N GLY A 88 -0.18 10.68 13.69
CA GLY A 88 -1.05 11.87 13.72
C GLY A 88 -0.89 12.80 12.51
N PHE A 89 0.07 12.55 11.61
CA PHE A 89 0.30 13.38 10.44
C PHE A 89 -0.58 12.90 9.27
N PRO A 90 -1.55 13.71 8.80
CA PRO A 90 -2.37 13.33 7.65
C PRO A 90 -1.54 13.17 6.36
N GLU A 91 -0.35 13.75 6.31
CA GLU A 91 0.56 13.67 5.17
C GLU A 91 1.33 12.34 5.11
N ILE A 92 1.30 11.52 6.17
CA ILE A 92 1.92 10.19 6.21
C ILE A 92 0.89 9.13 5.85
N SER A 93 1.10 8.41 4.74
CA SER A 93 0.19 7.32 4.32
C SER A 93 0.57 5.97 4.91
N GLU A 94 1.87 5.70 5.07
CA GLU A 94 2.38 4.43 5.58
C GLU A 94 3.62 4.65 6.46
N ILE A 95 3.75 3.82 7.50
CA ILE A 95 4.91 3.77 8.39
C ILE A 95 5.38 2.31 8.46
N HIS A 96 6.65 2.09 8.18
CA HIS A 96 7.27 0.77 8.21
C HIS A 96 8.42 0.76 9.21
N THR A 97 8.45 -0.23 10.10
CA THR A 97 9.63 -0.54 10.91
C THR A 97 10.63 -1.33 10.08
N THR A 98 11.92 -1.03 10.23
CA THR A 98 12.98 -1.69 9.46
C THR A 98 14.10 -2.20 10.36
N ASN A 99 14.73 -3.30 9.95
CA ASN A 99 15.94 -3.86 10.61
C ASN A 99 17.25 -3.25 10.05
N GLY A 100 17.14 -2.30 9.12
CA GLY A 100 18.27 -1.75 8.35
C GLY A 100 18.95 -0.58 9.04
N ARG A 101 19.68 0.22 8.26
CA ARG A 101 20.33 1.46 8.74
C ARG A 101 19.35 2.44 9.38
N TRP A 102 18.13 2.49 8.86
CA TRP A 102 17.08 3.37 9.32
C TRP A 102 16.11 2.56 10.19
N ASP A 103 15.56 3.19 11.21
CA ASP A 103 14.59 2.55 12.11
C ASP A 103 13.19 2.53 11.50
N LEU A 104 12.83 3.62 10.81
CA LEU A 104 11.55 3.75 10.10
C LEU A 104 11.75 4.19 8.66
N ILE A 105 10.82 3.73 7.81
CA ILE A 105 10.55 4.29 6.49
C ILE A 105 9.11 4.77 6.47
N VAL A 106 8.86 6.00 6.03
CA VAL A 106 7.52 6.58 5.92
C VAL A 106 7.23 7.05 4.49
N GLU A 107 6.01 6.77 4.02
CA GLU A 107 5.48 7.30 2.75
C GLU A 107 4.74 8.62 3.03
N LEU A 108 5.12 9.67 2.30
CA LEU A 108 4.64 11.03 2.46
C LEU A 108 3.90 11.53 1.20
N ASN A 109 2.84 12.31 1.43
CA ASN A 109 1.96 12.87 0.42
C ASN A 109 1.67 14.34 0.74
N ALA A 110 1.87 15.24 -0.24
CA ALA A 110 1.58 16.67 -0.09
C ALA A 110 1.06 17.28 -1.40
N ALA A 111 0.32 18.39 -1.26
CA ALA A 111 -0.25 19.11 -2.40
C ALA A 111 0.80 19.96 -3.16
N THR A 112 1.82 20.47 -2.46
CA THR A 112 2.88 21.29 -3.06
C THR A 112 4.25 20.98 -2.46
N LEU A 113 5.33 21.42 -3.12
CA LEU A 113 6.70 21.29 -2.59
C LEU A 113 6.87 22.07 -1.28
N SER A 114 6.20 23.21 -1.15
CA SER A 114 6.23 24.03 0.07
C SER A 114 5.58 23.32 1.24
N ASP A 115 4.42 22.68 1.00
CA ASP A 115 3.75 21.88 2.02
C ASP A 115 4.60 20.66 2.40
N PHE A 116 5.21 20.01 1.40
CA PHE A 116 6.11 18.88 1.62
C PHE A 116 7.30 19.27 2.52
N ASP A 117 7.99 20.39 2.23
CA ASP A 117 9.06 20.91 3.07
C ASP A 117 8.60 21.21 4.51
N ALA A 118 7.41 21.81 4.66
CA ALA A 118 6.84 22.08 5.98
C ALA A 118 6.60 20.79 6.79
N VAL A 119 6.13 19.72 6.15
CA VAL A 119 5.95 18.41 6.77
C VAL A 119 7.29 17.79 7.16
N LEU A 120 8.29 17.81 6.29
CA LEU A 120 9.63 17.31 6.61
C LEU A 120 10.22 18.01 7.83
N ARG A 121 10.08 19.34 7.91
CA ARG A 121 10.54 20.12 9.07
C ARG A 121 9.79 19.72 10.34
N ARG A 122 8.46 19.57 10.29
CA ARG A 122 7.66 19.12 11.44
C ARG A 122 8.05 17.72 11.91
N ILE A 123 8.31 16.79 10.98
CA ILE A 123 8.77 15.43 11.32
C ILE A 123 10.13 15.49 12.00
N ARG A 124 11.10 16.24 11.48
CA ARG A 124 12.44 16.38 12.08
C ARG A 124 12.45 16.97 13.50
N LEU A 125 11.38 17.65 13.90
CA LEU A 125 11.21 18.19 15.24
C LEU A 125 10.60 17.20 16.24
N VAL A 126 10.17 16.01 15.80
CA VAL A 126 9.61 14.98 16.68
C VAL A 126 10.72 14.46 17.62
N PRO A 127 10.52 14.52 18.95
CA PRO A 127 11.51 14.05 19.90
C PRO A 127 11.86 12.57 19.69
N GLY A 128 13.16 12.27 19.64
CA GLY A 128 13.69 10.94 19.38
C GLY A 128 14.20 10.76 17.95
N ILE A 129 13.76 11.59 16.99
CA ILE A 129 14.32 11.59 15.64
C ILE A 129 15.66 12.32 15.64
N THR A 130 16.72 11.64 15.24
CA THR A 130 18.10 12.17 15.21
C THR A 130 18.62 12.35 13.79
N GLY A 131 18.08 11.59 12.83
CA GLY A 131 18.48 11.63 11.44
C GLY A 131 17.31 11.41 10.50
N SER A 132 17.41 11.99 9.30
CA SER A 132 16.48 11.66 8.23
C SER A 132 17.08 11.87 6.86
N GLU A 133 16.72 10.99 5.93
CA GLU A 133 16.96 11.15 4.50
C GLU A 133 15.61 11.13 3.78
N THR A 134 15.46 11.89 2.69
CA THR A 134 14.19 11.96 1.97
C THR A 134 14.42 11.89 0.47
N SER A 135 13.68 10.98 -0.18
CA SER A 135 13.66 10.81 -1.63
C SER A 135 12.30 11.24 -2.17
N LEU A 136 12.28 12.25 -3.04
CA LEU A 136 11.07 12.68 -3.74
C LEU A 136 10.80 11.75 -4.92
N LEU A 137 9.57 11.26 -5.04
CA LEU A 137 9.18 10.32 -6.08
C LEU A 137 8.77 11.09 -7.35
N LEU A 138 9.64 11.09 -8.35
CA LEU A 138 9.44 11.84 -9.59
C LEU A 138 8.43 11.19 -10.54
N SER A 139 8.60 9.90 -10.81
CA SER A 139 7.74 9.12 -11.70
C SER A 139 7.66 7.67 -11.20
N THR A 140 6.55 7.01 -11.50
CA THR A 140 6.32 5.60 -11.17
C THR A 140 6.07 4.81 -12.45
N PRO A 141 7.13 4.37 -13.16
CA PRO A 141 7.00 3.64 -14.43
C PRO A 141 6.26 2.30 -14.29
N ARG A 142 6.31 1.69 -13.09
CA ARG A 142 5.64 0.45 -12.74
C ARG A 142 5.05 0.54 -11.32
N SER A 143 3.79 0.11 -11.16
CA SER A 143 3.14 -0.05 -9.86
C SER A 143 2.26 -1.30 -9.89
N THR A 144 2.16 -1.99 -8.76
CA THR A 144 1.22 -3.10 -8.53
C THR A 144 -0.06 -2.64 -7.82
N ARG A 145 -0.10 -1.42 -7.28
CA ARG A 145 -1.36 -0.77 -6.87
C ARG A 145 -2.20 -0.57 -8.15
N ALA A 146 -3.50 -0.85 -8.11
CA ALA A 146 -4.28 -0.99 -9.34
C ALA A 146 -4.16 0.27 -10.22
N ARG A 147 -3.84 0.04 -11.50
CA ARG A 147 -3.77 1.08 -12.51
C ARG A 147 -5.18 1.36 -13.04
N LEU A 148 -5.47 2.62 -13.32
CA LEU A 148 -6.45 2.95 -14.37
C LEU A 148 -5.93 2.49 -15.73
#